data_AF-A0A1F5UTV1-F1
#
_entry.id   AF-A0A1F5UTV1-F1
#
_cell.length_a   1.000
_cell.length_b   1.000
_cell.length_c   1.000
_cell.angle_alpha   90.00
_cell.angle_beta   90.00
_cell.angle_gamma   90.00
#
_symmetry.space_group_name_H-M   'P 1'
#
loop_
_entity.id
_entity.type
_entity.pdbx_description
1 polymer ?
#
loop_
_entity_poly.entity_id
_entity_poly.type
_entity_poly.pdbx_seq_one_letter_code
_entity_poly.pdbx_strand_id
1 'polypeptide(L)'
;ATEPQAPGPKTFTLSQPESGRLAFEAQGKKLGEEAYKLERLPTGEYKLSSQGFFSFNVLASDVKFEYTQETRLNADLRPLSFALDFHGPLGLGNRSTKVQIEGEQALISSGSDKPREIQVPKERFLLLGMFSSYVLATKMVTGSDPMRLTAFIAAGFEGPQDQAQEDNTSALTVPLEFVKLAPVRIRDKATGKEREVEQYLLRLGDPDQMDPRSDGSQGPQILASNGEFLGLIGTSEDASRGDFRVYRMDLFPQGFEILSAK
;
A
#
# COMPACT_ATOMS: atom_id res chain seq x y z
N ALA A 1 -19.60 -31.31 26.66
CA ALA A 1 -18.51 -30.32 26.69
C ALA A 1 -18.75 -29.38 25.52
N THR A 2 -19.05 -28.12 25.80
CA THR A 2 -19.30 -27.13 24.75
C THR A 2 -17.95 -26.61 24.29
N GLU A 3 -17.60 -26.88 23.04
CA GLU A 3 -16.40 -26.35 22.41
C GLU A 3 -16.44 -24.81 22.48
N PRO A 4 -15.39 -24.13 22.96
CA PRO A 4 -15.34 -22.68 22.89
C PRO A 4 -15.28 -22.27 21.42
N GLN A 5 -16.35 -21.65 20.93
CA GLN A 5 -16.35 -21.01 19.61
C GLN A 5 -15.18 -20.03 19.56
N ALA A 6 -14.30 -20.20 18.57
CA ALA A 6 -13.29 -19.22 18.25
C ALA A 6 -13.98 -17.86 18.06
N PRO A 7 -13.48 -16.78 18.69
CA PRO A 7 -14.05 -15.46 18.46
C PRO A 7 -14.03 -15.19 16.95
N GLY A 8 -15.22 -14.99 16.36
CA GLY A 8 -15.34 -14.65 14.95
C GLY A 8 -14.45 -13.45 14.61
N PRO A 9 -14.02 -13.31 13.34
CA PRO A 9 -13.11 -12.24 12.94
C PRO A 9 -13.69 -10.90 13.39
N LYS A 10 -12.93 -10.14 14.19
CA LYS A 10 -13.32 -8.80 14.64
C LYS A 10 -13.72 -7.98 13.42
N THR A 11 -14.99 -7.58 13.33
CA THR A 11 -15.48 -6.77 12.22
C THR A 11 -14.86 -5.37 12.33
N PHE A 12 -14.04 -4.99 11.36
CA PHE A 12 -13.53 -3.63 11.27
C PHE A 12 -14.70 -2.66 11.13
N THR A 13 -14.79 -1.69 12.04
CA THR A 13 -15.76 -0.60 11.94
C THR A 13 -15.03 0.72 12.11
N LEU A 14 -15.08 1.54 11.07
CA LEU A 14 -14.61 2.91 11.15
C LEU A 14 -15.70 3.78 11.80
N SER A 15 -15.41 4.35 12.97
CA SER A 15 -16.34 5.22 13.70
C SER A 15 -16.35 6.66 13.20
N GLN A 16 -15.22 7.13 12.64
CA GLN A 16 -15.05 8.46 12.06
C GLN A 16 -14.14 8.41 10.83
N PRO A 17 -14.32 9.28 9.83
CA PRO A 17 -13.41 9.36 8.69
C PRO A 17 -11.95 9.50 9.15
N GLU A 18 -11.07 8.72 8.56
CA GLU A 18 -9.62 8.84 8.74
C GLU A 18 -9.04 9.62 7.57
N SER A 19 -8.16 10.58 7.84
CA SER A 19 -7.46 11.32 6.79
C SER A 19 -6.04 11.62 7.22
N GLY A 20 -5.14 11.76 6.26
CA GLY A 20 -3.74 12.07 6.54
C GLY A 20 -3.00 12.57 5.31
N ARG A 21 -1.74 12.97 5.53
CA ARG A 21 -0.81 13.35 4.46
C ARG A 21 0.42 12.46 4.52
N LEU A 22 0.79 11.87 3.40
CA LEU A 22 1.98 11.07 3.25
C LEU A 22 3.05 11.87 2.53
N ALA A 23 4.30 11.73 2.97
CA ALA A 23 5.47 12.12 2.20
C ALA A 23 6.19 10.87 1.70
N PHE A 24 6.74 10.95 0.48
CA PHE A 24 7.55 9.89 -0.12
C PHE A 24 8.98 10.37 -0.20
N GLU A 25 9.90 9.58 0.32
CA GLU A 25 11.33 9.87 0.29
C GLU A 25 12.10 8.68 -0.26
N ALA A 26 13.08 8.95 -1.12
CA ALA A 26 14.09 7.98 -1.49
C ALA A 26 15.46 8.64 -1.40
N GLN A 27 16.45 7.93 -0.87
CA GLN A 27 17.83 8.43 -0.78
C GLN A 27 17.93 9.80 -0.06
N GLY A 28 17.06 10.02 0.95
CA GLY A 28 16.99 11.27 1.70
C GLY A 28 16.38 12.46 0.95
N LYS A 29 15.88 12.27 -0.27
CA LYS A 29 15.19 13.30 -1.05
C LYS A 29 13.70 13.03 -1.05
N LYS A 30 12.92 14.10 -0.86
CA LYS A 30 11.47 14.04 -1.02
C LYS A 30 11.10 13.91 -2.49
N LEU A 31 10.43 12.82 -2.81
CA LEU A 31 9.96 12.49 -4.15
C LEU A 31 8.50 12.88 -4.35
N GLY A 32 7.72 13.14 -3.31
CA GLY A 32 6.32 13.51 -3.51
C GLY A 32 5.50 13.54 -2.23
N GLU A 33 4.19 13.74 -2.42
CA GLU A 33 3.20 13.78 -1.35
C GLU A 33 1.87 13.16 -1.78
N GLU A 34 1.07 12.74 -0.81
CA GLU A 34 -0.31 12.27 -1.00
C GLU A 34 -1.19 12.72 0.16
N ALA A 35 -2.35 13.26 -0.15
CA ALA A 35 -3.43 13.40 0.82
C ALA A 35 -4.41 12.25 0.61
N TYR A 36 -4.87 11.63 1.70
CA TYR A 36 -5.85 10.56 1.64
C TYR A 36 -6.99 10.77 2.63
N LYS A 37 -8.12 10.12 2.33
CA LYS A 37 -9.30 10.02 3.19
C LYS A 37 -9.90 8.62 3.06
N LEU A 38 -10.07 7.92 4.17
CA LEU A 38 -10.83 6.69 4.30
C LEU A 38 -12.12 7.00 5.06
N GLU A 39 -13.26 6.72 4.46
CA GLU A 39 -14.56 6.96 5.09
C GLU A 39 -15.53 5.80 4.90
N ARG A 40 -16.46 5.66 5.84
CA ARG A 40 -17.60 4.75 5.73
C ARG A 40 -18.77 5.50 5.13
N LEU A 41 -19.37 4.94 4.09
CA LEU A 41 -20.50 5.50 3.38
C LEU A 41 -21.82 5.10 4.04
N PRO A 42 -22.93 5.81 3.75
CA PRO A 42 -24.25 5.46 4.28
C PRO A 42 -24.71 4.04 3.93
N THR A 43 -24.22 3.45 2.83
CA THR A 43 -24.51 2.07 2.41
C THR A 43 -23.80 1.02 3.27
N GLY A 44 -22.87 1.44 4.15
CA GLY A 44 -22.03 0.56 4.95
C GLY A 44 -20.69 0.19 4.28
N GLU A 45 -20.53 0.52 3.01
CA GLU A 45 -19.27 0.42 2.26
C GLU A 45 -18.20 1.39 2.76
N TYR A 46 -16.95 1.15 2.37
CA TYR A 46 -15.84 2.06 2.58
C TYR A 46 -15.36 2.68 1.28
N LYS A 47 -14.86 3.90 1.37
CA LYS A 47 -14.22 4.63 0.28
C LYS A 47 -12.87 5.15 0.76
N LEU A 48 -11.81 4.69 0.10
CA LEU A 48 -10.49 5.33 0.17
C LEU A 48 -10.34 6.24 -1.04
N SER A 49 -10.16 7.54 -0.81
CA SER A 49 -9.76 8.48 -1.84
C SER A 49 -8.39 9.04 -1.52
N SER A 50 -7.57 9.23 -2.54
CA SER A 50 -6.32 9.96 -2.39
C SER A 50 -5.97 10.77 -3.63
N GLN A 51 -5.13 11.77 -3.43
CA GLN A 51 -4.57 12.59 -4.49
C GLN A 51 -3.17 13.00 -4.10
N GLY A 52 -2.29 13.14 -5.07
CA GLY A 52 -0.91 13.43 -4.77
C GLY A 52 -0.10 13.74 -6.00
N PHE A 53 1.21 13.78 -5.79
CA PHE A 53 2.16 13.89 -6.87
C PHE A 53 3.44 13.14 -6.54
N PHE A 54 4.20 12.81 -7.59
CA PHE A 54 5.59 12.42 -7.49
C PHE A 54 6.42 13.25 -8.47
N SER A 55 7.68 13.47 -8.12
CA SER A 55 8.65 14.26 -8.86
C SER A 55 9.95 13.49 -8.98
N PHE A 56 10.49 13.43 -10.19
CA PHE A 56 11.80 12.85 -10.48
C PHE A 56 12.56 13.69 -11.49
N ASN A 57 13.88 13.58 -11.45
CA ASN A 57 14.77 14.35 -12.31
C ASN A 57 15.05 13.57 -13.61
N VAL A 58 14.74 14.17 -14.76
CA VAL A 58 15.10 13.64 -16.08
C VAL A 58 15.88 14.72 -16.83
N LEU A 59 17.11 14.40 -17.24
CA LEU A 59 17.94 15.29 -18.06
C LEU A 59 18.01 16.74 -17.51
N ALA A 60 18.22 16.87 -16.19
CA ALA A 60 18.25 18.13 -15.45
C ALA A 60 16.94 18.94 -15.39
N SER A 61 15.79 18.33 -15.68
CA SER A 61 14.46 18.90 -15.44
C SER A 61 13.69 18.10 -14.40
N ASP A 62 13.03 18.79 -13.47
CA ASP A 62 12.09 18.18 -12.53
C ASP A 62 10.77 17.87 -13.25
N VAL A 63 10.47 16.58 -13.40
CA VAL A 63 9.22 16.12 -14.00
C VAL A 63 8.26 15.77 -12.87
N LYS A 64 7.11 16.45 -12.82
CA LYS A 64 6.06 16.23 -11.82
C LYS A 64 4.87 15.53 -12.44
N PHE A 65 4.46 14.43 -11.84
CA PHE A 65 3.23 13.71 -12.17
C PHE A 65 2.24 13.83 -11.03
N GLU A 66 1.04 14.25 -11.34
CA GLU A 66 -0.08 14.31 -10.40
C GLU A 66 -0.94 13.06 -10.58
N TYR A 67 -1.65 12.68 -9.52
CA TYR A 67 -2.58 11.56 -9.60
C TYR A 67 -3.78 11.72 -8.69
N THR A 68 -4.84 11.00 -9.02
CA THR A 68 -5.98 10.76 -8.14
C THR A 68 -6.28 9.27 -8.08
N GLN A 69 -6.66 8.79 -6.91
CA GLN A 69 -7.03 7.40 -6.67
C GLN A 69 -8.35 7.34 -5.90
N GLU A 70 -9.18 6.36 -6.26
CA GLU A 70 -10.35 5.97 -5.48
C GLU A 70 -10.45 4.45 -5.40
N THR A 71 -10.74 3.92 -4.21
CA THR A 71 -11.03 2.51 -3.98
C THR A 71 -12.32 2.39 -3.19
N ARG A 72 -13.27 1.62 -3.70
CA ARG A 72 -14.51 1.25 -3.00
C ARG A 72 -14.36 -0.16 -2.44
N LEU A 73 -14.78 -0.35 -1.20
CA LEU A 73 -14.75 -1.65 -0.53
C LEU A 73 -16.10 -1.94 0.12
N ASN A 74 -16.45 -3.22 0.22
CA ASN A 74 -17.62 -3.64 0.99
C ASN A 74 -17.34 -3.57 2.50
N ALA A 75 -18.32 -3.94 3.32
CA ALA A 75 -18.22 -3.91 4.79
C ALA A 75 -17.09 -4.81 5.35
N ASP A 76 -16.68 -5.84 4.60
CA ASP A 76 -15.60 -6.76 4.96
C ASP A 76 -14.23 -6.30 4.45
N LEU A 77 -14.12 -5.06 3.94
CA LEU A 77 -12.93 -4.51 3.31
C LEU A 77 -12.48 -5.29 2.05
N ARG A 78 -13.39 -6.00 1.38
CA ARG A 78 -13.12 -6.56 0.05
C ARG A 78 -13.32 -5.47 -1.01
N PRO A 79 -12.38 -5.27 -1.95
CA PRO A 79 -12.55 -4.29 -3.01
C PRO A 79 -13.77 -4.58 -3.90
N LEU A 80 -14.45 -3.49 -4.31
CA LEU A 80 -15.58 -3.47 -5.24
C LEU A 80 -15.21 -2.74 -6.53
N SER A 81 -14.45 -1.65 -6.40
CA SER A 81 -13.94 -0.91 -7.55
C SER A 81 -12.67 -0.15 -7.21
N PHE A 82 -11.90 0.18 -8.23
CA PHE A 82 -10.71 1.00 -8.13
C PHE A 82 -10.61 1.92 -9.35
N ALA A 83 -10.14 3.15 -9.13
CA ALA A 83 -9.79 4.09 -10.17
C ALA A 83 -8.47 4.76 -9.80
N LEU A 84 -7.56 4.88 -10.77
CA LEU A 84 -6.30 5.60 -10.65
C LEU A 84 -6.04 6.36 -11.94
N ASP A 85 -5.97 7.69 -11.83
CA ASP A 85 -5.69 8.59 -12.93
C ASP A 85 -4.36 9.29 -12.68
N PHE A 86 -3.42 9.13 -13.61
CA PHE A 86 -2.15 9.85 -13.65
C PHE A 86 -2.20 10.97 -14.69
N HIS A 87 -1.64 12.12 -14.32
CA HIS A 87 -1.53 13.31 -15.15
C HIS A 87 -0.09 13.81 -15.13
N GLY A 88 0.63 13.61 -16.23
CA GLY A 88 1.97 14.14 -16.41
C GLY A 88 2.00 15.48 -17.16
N PRO A 89 3.17 16.12 -17.22
CA PRO A 89 3.29 17.43 -17.83
C PRO A 89 3.07 17.35 -19.34
N LEU A 90 2.34 18.32 -19.90
CA LEU A 90 2.00 18.37 -21.33
C LEU A 90 1.27 17.11 -21.84
N GLY A 91 0.64 16.34 -20.95
CA GLY A 91 -0.05 15.09 -21.28
C GLY A 91 0.84 13.86 -21.40
N LEU A 92 2.16 14.00 -21.18
CA LEU A 92 3.09 12.87 -21.23
C LEU A 92 2.83 11.90 -20.07
N GLY A 93 2.62 10.62 -20.38
CA GLY A 93 2.39 9.58 -19.37
C GLY A 93 1.02 9.66 -18.68
N ASN A 94 0.06 10.40 -19.25
CA ASN A 94 -1.34 10.33 -18.78
C ASN A 94 -1.87 8.90 -18.93
N ARG A 95 -2.35 8.32 -17.84
CA ARG A 95 -2.92 6.96 -17.83
C ARG A 95 -4.07 6.90 -16.86
N SER A 96 -5.15 6.25 -17.25
CA SER A 96 -6.29 5.95 -16.39
C SER A 96 -6.41 4.45 -16.25
N THR A 97 -6.50 3.95 -15.03
CA THR A 97 -6.79 2.55 -14.74
C THR A 97 -8.08 2.47 -13.95
N LYS A 98 -9.02 1.64 -14.40
CA LYS A 98 -10.30 1.37 -13.74
C LYS A 98 -10.47 -0.12 -13.56
N VAL A 99 -10.89 -0.53 -12.37
CA VAL A 99 -11.21 -1.91 -12.03
C VAL A 99 -12.62 -1.95 -11.48
N GLN A 100 -13.46 -2.82 -12.02
CA GLN A 100 -14.79 -3.13 -11.49
C GLN A 100 -14.83 -4.60 -11.11
N ILE A 101 -15.33 -4.93 -9.92
CA ILE A 101 -15.33 -6.30 -9.40
C ILE A 101 -16.77 -6.75 -9.18
N GLU A 102 -17.14 -7.86 -9.82
CA GLU A 102 -18.42 -8.51 -9.68
C GLU A 102 -18.20 -9.99 -9.35
N GLY A 103 -18.60 -10.40 -8.14
CA GLY A 103 -18.29 -11.74 -7.64
C GLY A 103 -16.77 -11.97 -7.62
N GLU A 104 -16.32 -13.05 -8.23
CA GLU A 104 -14.90 -13.45 -8.34
C GLU A 104 -14.23 -12.96 -9.62
N GLN A 105 -14.89 -12.08 -10.39
CA GLN A 105 -14.33 -11.52 -11.62
C GLN A 105 -14.06 -10.03 -11.47
N ALA A 106 -12.94 -9.57 -12.05
CA ALA A 106 -12.62 -8.17 -12.16
C ALA A 106 -12.42 -7.78 -13.62
N LEU A 107 -13.11 -6.72 -14.06
CA LEU A 107 -12.92 -6.08 -15.35
C LEU A 107 -11.96 -4.90 -15.19
N ILE A 108 -10.81 -4.97 -15.87
CA ILE A 108 -9.74 -3.98 -15.83
C ILE A 108 -9.69 -3.23 -17.16
N SER A 109 -9.78 -1.91 -17.09
CA SER A 109 -9.61 -1.00 -18.23
C SER A 109 -8.44 -0.07 -17.95
N SER A 110 -7.42 -0.08 -18.80
CA SER A 110 -6.22 0.77 -18.67
C SER A 110 -5.98 1.53 -19.97
N GLY A 111 -6.02 2.86 -19.92
CA GLY A 111 -5.80 3.71 -21.10
C GLY A 111 -6.78 3.41 -22.24
N SER A 112 -6.27 3.16 -23.44
CA SER A 112 -7.05 2.81 -24.64
C SER A 112 -7.18 1.31 -24.87
N ASP A 113 -6.65 0.48 -23.97
CA ASP A 113 -6.66 -0.97 -24.15
C ASP A 113 -8.07 -1.53 -24.04
N LYS A 114 -8.30 -2.66 -24.72
CA LYS A 114 -9.52 -3.43 -24.52
C LYS A 114 -9.62 -3.85 -23.04
N PRO A 115 -10.81 -3.71 -22.42
CA PRO A 115 -11.03 -4.22 -21.08
C PRO A 115 -10.67 -5.70 -20.99
N ARG A 116 -10.05 -6.09 -19.87
CA ARG A 116 -9.61 -7.47 -19.61
C ARG A 116 -10.29 -8.00 -18.37
N GLU A 117 -10.70 -9.26 -18.40
CA GLU A 117 -11.26 -9.95 -17.25
C GLU A 117 -10.18 -10.80 -16.57
N ILE A 118 -10.10 -10.70 -15.25
CA ILE A 118 -9.25 -11.54 -14.42
C ILE A 118 -10.06 -12.16 -13.29
N GLN A 119 -9.61 -13.32 -12.81
CA GLN A 119 -10.15 -13.92 -11.59
C GLN A 119 -9.56 -13.23 -10.36
N VAL A 120 -10.41 -12.95 -9.38
CA VAL A 120 -10.03 -12.39 -8.08
C VAL A 120 -10.53 -13.29 -6.95
N PRO A 121 -9.83 -13.36 -5.80
CA PRO A 121 -10.24 -14.18 -4.68
C PRO A 121 -11.64 -13.84 -4.18
N LYS A 122 -12.32 -14.83 -3.62
CA LYS A 122 -13.57 -14.63 -2.89
C LYS A 122 -13.35 -13.90 -1.58
N GLU A 123 -12.21 -14.17 -0.95
CA GLU A 123 -11.77 -13.55 0.31
C GLU A 123 -11.33 -12.09 0.09
N ARG A 124 -10.89 -11.44 1.17
CA ARG A 124 -10.30 -10.10 1.11
C ARG A 124 -8.98 -10.17 0.34
N PHE A 125 -8.72 -9.15 -0.45
CA PHE A 125 -7.47 -8.93 -1.16
C PHE A 125 -7.16 -7.44 -1.20
N LEU A 126 -5.91 -7.08 -1.50
CA LEU A 126 -5.48 -5.70 -1.62
C LEU A 126 -5.40 -5.28 -3.09
N LEU A 127 -5.97 -4.14 -3.42
CA LEU A 127 -5.62 -3.42 -4.66
C LEU A 127 -4.56 -2.40 -4.30
N LEU A 128 -3.35 -2.59 -4.82
CA LEU A 128 -2.24 -1.67 -4.62
C LEU A 128 -2.18 -0.71 -5.81
N GLY A 129 -2.48 0.56 -5.56
CA GLY A 129 -2.18 1.67 -6.45
C GLY A 129 -1.09 2.54 -5.87
N MET A 130 -1.50 3.53 -5.09
CA MET A 130 -0.66 4.50 -4.40
C MET A 130 -0.48 4.14 -2.93
N PHE A 131 0.39 4.85 -2.22
CA PHE A 131 0.82 4.46 -0.87
C PHE A 131 -0.30 4.50 0.17
N SER A 132 -1.34 5.30 -0.03
CA SER A 132 -2.57 5.22 0.79
C SER A 132 -3.23 3.84 0.80
N SER A 133 -2.96 2.97 -0.18
CA SER A 133 -3.44 1.58 -0.18
C SER A 133 -2.94 0.79 1.04
N TYR A 134 -1.78 1.15 1.60
CA TYR A 134 -1.25 0.54 2.83
C TYR A 134 -2.02 0.95 4.10
N VAL A 135 -2.78 2.04 4.05
CA VAL A 135 -3.72 2.39 5.13
C VAL A 135 -4.75 1.27 5.28
N LEU A 136 -5.28 0.74 4.16
CA LEU A 136 -6.21 -0.40 4.19
C LEU A 136 -5.56 -1.66 4.73
N ALA A 137 -4.30 -1.92 4.35
CA ALA A 137 -3.56 -3.08 4.85
C ALA A 137 -3.52 -3.10 6.40
N THR A 138 -3.25 -1.95 7.04
CA THR A 138 -3.26 -1.86 8.51
C THR A 138 -4.64 -2.08 9.15
N LYS A 139 -5.74 -1.93 8.40
CA LYS A 139 -7.09 -2.24 8.88
C LYS A 139 -7.45 -3.72 8.71
N MET A 140 -6.84 -4.38 7.74
CA MET A 140 -7.06 -5.81 7.46
C MET A 140 -6.26 -6.70 8.42
N VAL A 141 -5.02 -6.32 8.72
CA VAL A 141 -4.15 -7.07 9.63
C VAL A 141 -4.66 -6.95 11.06
N THR A 142 -5.18 -8.04 11.59
CA THR A 142 -5.70 -8.11 12.97
C THR A 142 -5.05 -9.29 13.69
N GLY A 143 -4.58 -9.05 14.91
CA GLY A 143 -3.99 -10.10 15.75
C GLY A 143 -2.48 -10.25 15.61
N SER A 144 -1.98 -11.40 16.07
CA SER A 144 -0.56 -11.75 16.13
C SER A 144 -0.12 -12.72 15.05
N ASP A 145 -1.06 -13.45 14.44
CA ASP A 145 -0.74 -14.49 13.46
C ASP A 145 -0.44 -13.86 12.10
N PRO A 146 0.48 -14.46 11.31
CA PRO A 146 0.74 -14.01 9.96
C PRO A 146 -0.54 -13.97 9.12
N MET A 147 -0.80 -12.83 8.49
CA MET A 147 -1.96 -12.67 7.61
C MET A 147 -1.53 -12.78 6.16
N ARG A 148 -2.13 -13.73 5.44
CA ARG A 148 -1.93 -13.92 4.01
C ARG A 148 -3.04 -13.22 3.22
N LEU A 149 -2.65 -12.42 2.24
CA LEU A 149 -3.52 -11.71 1.31
C LEU A 149 -2.98 -11.87 -0.10
N THR A 150 -3.86 -11.84 -1.08
CA THR A 150 -3.44 -11.57 -2.47
C THR A 150 -3.40 -10.07 -2.66
N ALA A 151 -2.36 -9.53 -3.29
CA ALA A 151 -2.41 -8.18 -3.84
C ALA A 151 -2.45 -8.19 -5.36
N PHE A 152 -3.24 -7.27 -5.87
CA PHE A 152 -3.29 -6.92 -7.28
C PHE A 152 -2.65 -5.55 -7.43
N ILE A 153 -1.54 -5.50 -8.15
CA ILE A 153 -0.88 -4.23 -8.46
C ILE A 153 -1.58 -3.66 -9.69
N ALA A 154 -2.44 -2.67 -9.46
CA ALA A 154 -3.20 -2.01 -10.52
C ALA A 154 -2.37 -0.94 -11.25
N ALA A 155 -1.27 -0.47 -10.63
CA ALA A 155 -0.36 0.48 -11.24
C ALA A 155 0.75 -0.27 -12.00
N GLY A 156 0.69 -0.26 -13.33
CA GLY A 156 1.81 -0.61 -14.19
C GLY A 156 2.96 0.39 -14.03
N PHE A 157 3.72 0.29 -12.93
CA PHE A 157 5.12 0.73 -12.88
C PHE A 157 5.94 -0.23 -13.75
N GLU A 158 5.65 -0.24 -15.05
CA GLU A 158 6.61 -0.71 -16.04
C GLU A 158 7.67 0.38 -16.11
N GLY A 159 8.83 0.12 -15.51
CA GLY A 159 9.98 0.98 -15.72
C GLY A 159 10.32 1.06 -17.23
N PRO A 160 11.10 2.05 -17.67
CA PRO A 160 11.47 2.23 -19.07
C PRO A 160 12.19 1.04 -19.74
N GLN A 161 12.46 -0.05 -19.02
CA GLN A 161 13.13 -1.26 -19.52
C GLN A 161 12.19 -2.44 -19.87
N ASP A 162 10.92 -2.44 -19.45
CA ASP A 162 10.01 -3.59 -19.67
C ASP A 162 9.18 -3.50 -20.97
N GLN A 163 9.49 -2.56 -21.86
CA GLN A 163 8.83 -2.43 -23.17
C GLN A 163 9.17 -3.56 -24.17
N ALA A 164 9.96 -4.56 -23.77
CA ALA A 164 10.42 -5.65 -24.65
C ALA A 164 9.66 -6.98 -24.50
N GLN A 165 8.62 -7.06 -23.66
CA GLN A 165 7.72 -8.22 -23.61
C GLN A 165 6.28 -7.81 -23.91
N GLU A 166 5.94 -7.83 -25.20
CA GLU A 166 4.62 -7.49 -25.75
C GLU A 166 3.45 -8.42 -25.31
N ASP A 167 3.68 -9.40 -24.41
CA ASP A 167 2.67 -10.43 -24.10
C ASP A 167 2.31 -10.60 -22.61
N ASN A 168 2.80 -9.76 -21.69
CA ASN A 168 2.54 -9.98 -20.26
C ASN A 168 2.32 -8.73 -19.41
N THR A 169 1.50 -7.79 -19.86
CA THR A 169 0.89 -6.77 -18.98
C THR A 169 -0.25 -7.37 -18.14
N SER A 170 0.06 -8.47 -17.47
CA SER A 170 -0.80 -9.12 -16.48
C SER A 170 -0.86 -8.20 -15.26
N ALA A 171 -2.07 -7.93 -14.73
CA ALA A 171 -2.17 -7.38 -13.38
C ALA A 171 -1.33 -8.28 -12.46
N LEU A 172 -0.23 -7.75 -11.90
CA LEU A 172 0.68 -8.58 -11.14
C LEU A 172 -0.04 -9.01 -9.88
N THR A 173 -0.43 -10.28 -9.85
CA THR A 173 -1.06 -10.91 -8.70
C THR A 173 0.06 -11.46 -7.85
N VAL A 174 0.26 -10.90 -6.66
CA VAL A 174 1.36 -11.25 -5.77
C VAL A 174 0.78 -11.77 -4.45
N PRO A 175 1.11 -13.01 -4.04
CA PRO A 175 0.84 -13.45 -2.69
C PRO A 175 1.62 -12.58 -1.70
N LEU A 176 0.95 -12.19 -0.63
CA LEU A 176 1.43 -11.20 0.31
C LEU A 176 1.21 -11.69 1.72
N GLU A 177 2.28 -11.77 2.51
CA GLU A 177 2.21 -12.18 3.91
C GLU A 177 2.64 -11.01 4.81
N PHE A 178 1.77 -10.66 5.75
CA PHE A 178 2.02 -9.69 6.79
C PHE A 178 2.47 -10.42 8.05
N VAL A 179 3.73 -10.26 8.43
CA VAL A 179 4.31 -10.89 9.61
C VAL A 179 4.47 -9.84 10.70
N LYS A 180 3.77 -10.00 11.83
CA LYS A 180 3.93 -9.10 12.98
C LYS A 180 5.32 -9.31 13.61
N LEU A 181 6.09 -8.24 13.69
CA LEU A 181 7.41 -8.22 14.33
C LEU A 181 7.31 -7.69 15.76
N ALA A 182 8.42 -7.74 16.50
CA ALA A 182 8.53 -7.07 17.78
C ALA A 182 8.27 -5.56 17.62
N PRO A 183 7.56 -4.91 18.55
CA PRO A 183 7.38 -3.46 18.51
C PRO A 183 8.72 -2.73 18.47
N VAL A 184 8.75 -1.59 17.78
CA VAL A 184 9.94 -0.74 17.68
C VAL A 184 9.66 0.62 18.29
N ARG A 185 10.71 1.28 18.80
CA ARG A 185 10.62 2.68 19.20
C ARG A 185 10.96 3.58 18.03
N ILE A 186 10.15 4.60 17.83
CA ILE A 186 10.46 5.68 16.89
C ILE A 186 10.61 7.00 17.65
N ARG A 187 11.45 7.88 17.13
CA ARG A 187 11.60 9.27 17.59
C ARG A 187 11.16 10.22 16.49
N ASP A 188 10.23 11.10 16.80
CA ASP A 188 9.86 12.23 15.94
C ASP A 188 11.03 13.21 15.86
N LYS A 189 11.52 13.48 14.65
CA LYS A 189 12.67 14.37 14.43
C LYS A 189 12.36 15.83 14.75
N ALA A 190 11.10 16.25 14.63
CA ALA A 190 10.69 17.62 14.90
C ALA A 190 10.58 17.92 16.41
N THR A 191 10.10 16.95 17.19
CA THR A 191 9.81 17.16 18.63
C THR A 191 10.73 16.41 19.57
N GLY A 192 11.51 15.44 19.08
CA GLY A 192 12.32 14.53 19.90
C GLY A 192 11.51 13.51 20.71
N LYS A 193 10.18 13.51 20.58
CA LYS A 193 9.32 12.59 21.35
C LYS A 193 9.44 11.17 20.84
N GLU A 194 9.59 10.24 21.78
CA GLU A 194 9.65 8.81 21.50
C GLU A 194 8.30 8.15 21.72
N ARG A 195 8.01 7.12 20.92
CA ARG A 195 6.88 6.23 21.13
C ARG A 195 7.18 4.83 20.62
N GLU A 196 6.59 3.85 21.26
CA GLU A 196 6.57 2.48 20.76
C GLU A 196 5.46 2.33 19.72
N VAL A 197 5.76 1.60 18.64
CA VAL A 197 4.84 1.37 17.52
C VAL A 197 4.88 -0.09 17.10
N GLU A 198 3.78 -0.56 16.54
CA GLU A 198 3.70 -1.88 15.93
C GLU A 198 4.48 -1.90 14.62
N GLN A 199 5.10 -3.05 14.33
CA GLN A 199 5.87 -3.28 13.12
C GLN A 199 5.37 -4.55 12.43
N TYR A 200 5.16 -4.45 11.11
CA TYR A 200 4.75 -5.56 10.27
C TYR A 200 5.71 -5.66 9.09
N LEU A 201 6.27 -6.84 8.88
CA LEU A 201 7.04 -7.13 7.68
C LEU A 201 6.12 -7.55 6.55
N LEU A 202 6.37 -6.98 5.37
CA LEU A 202 5.68 -7.30 4.14
C LEU A 202 6.51 -8.27 3.31
N ARG A 203 6.11 -9.55 3.27
CA ARG A 203 6.76 -10.57 2.44
C ARG A 203 6.00 -10.75 1.13
N LEU A 204 6.72 -10.68 0.01
CA LEU A 204 6.19 -10.80 -1.35
C LEU A 204 6.56 -12.17 -1.93
N GLY A 205 5.57 -12.93 -2.38
CA GLY A 205 5.76 -14.26 -2.95
C GLY A 205 5.04 -15.36 -2.16
N ASP A 206 4.98 -16.55 -2.73
CA ASP A 206 4.34 -17.72 -2.10
C ASP A 206 5.15 -18.14 -0.85
N PRO A 207 4.60 -18.00 0.37
CA PRO A 207 5.31 -18.35 1.59
C PRO A 207 5.64 -19.84 1.68
N ASP A 208 4.91 -20.70 0.97
CA ASP A 208 5.18 -22.14 0.92
C ASP A 208 6.34 -22.47 -0.04
N GLN A 209 6.77 -21.49 -0.86
CA GLN A 209 7.95 -21.56 -1.74
C GLN A 209 9.09 -20.62 -1.32
N MET A 210 8.89 -19.81 -0.27
CA MET A 210 9.98 -19.03 0.32
C MET A 210 10.98 -19.96 1.00
N ASP A 211 12.27 -19.78 0.72
CA ASP A 211 13.33 -20.53 1.38
C ASP A 211 13.19 -20.33 2.91
N PRO A 212 12.92 -21.39 3.70
CA PRO A 212 12.83 -21.28 5.15
C PRO A 212 14.17 -20.88 5.81
N ARG A 213 15.26 -20.86 5.04
CA ARG A 213 16.59 -20.36 5.47
C ARG A 213 16.82 -18.89 5.13
N SER A 214 16.00 -18.28 4.27
CA SER A 214 15.91 -16.82 4.26
C SER A 214 15.45 -16.45 5.66
N ASP A 215 16.20 -15.60 6.36
CA ASP A 215 15.86 -15.18 7.73
C ASP A 215 14.49 -14.50 7.82
N GLY A 216 13.82 -14.31 6.66
CA GLY A 216 12.49 -13.80 6.54
C GLY A 216 12.39 -12.42 7.14
N SER A 217 13.51 -11.68 7.22
CA SER A 217 13.62 -10.32 7.71
C SER A 217 13.61 -9.30 6.58
N GLN A 218 13.63 -9.77 5.33
CA GLN A 218 13.77 -8.95 4.15
C GLN A 218 12.41 -8.60 3.54
N GLY A 219 12.21 -7.30 3.34
CA GLY A 219 10.99 -6.75 2.76
C GLY A 219 10.64 -5.40 3.35
N PRO A 220 9.71 -4.66 2.71
CA PRO A 220 9.20 -3.43 3.27
C PRO A 220 8.56 -3.65 4.65
N GLN A 221 8.73 -2.69 5.56
CA GLN A 221 8.18 -2.73 6.90
C GLN A 221 7.11 -1.65 7.05
N ILE A 222 5.93 -2.05 7.49
CA ILE A 222 4.84 -1.14 7.84
C ILE A 222 4.91 -0.85 9.34
N LEU A 223 4.87 0.44 9.68
CA LEU A 223 4.72 0.91 11.05
C LEU A 223 3.28 1.36 11.28
N ALA A 224 2.69 0.90 12.38
CA ALA A 224 1.33 1.25 12.76
C ALA A 224 1.20 1.50 14.27
N SER A 225 0.13 2.19 14.67
CA SER A 225 -0.25 2.34 16.07
C SER A 225 -1.75 2.24 16.20
N ASN A 226 -2.24 1.28 16.98
CA ASN A 226 -3.68 1.04 17.16
C ASN A 226 -4.45 0.89 15.83
N GLY A 227 -3.84 0.23 14.84
CA GLY A 227 -4.39 0.06 13.49
C GLY A 227 -4.31 1.31 12.61
N GLU A 228 -3.71 2.43 13.06
CA GLU A 228 -3.41 3.59 12.22
C GLU A 228 -2.06 3.41 11.53
N PHE A 229 -2.02 3.62 10.22
CA PHE A 229 -0.78 3.61 9.44
C PHE A 229 0.09 4.83 9.78
N LEU A 230 1.35 4.59 10.13
CA LEU A 230 2.33 5.64 10.43
C LEU A 230 3.40 5.78 9.34
N GLY A 231 3.81 4.67 8.73
CA GLY A 231 4.78 4.69 7.66
C GLY A 231 5.09 3.32 7.04
N LEU A 232 5.80 3.35 5.92
CA LEU A 232 6.32 2.21 5.19
C LEU A 232 7.82 2.46 4.95
N ILE A 233 8.66 1.46 5.22
CA ILE A 233 10.11 1.58 5.10
C ILE A 233 10.60 0.43 4.24
N GLY A 234 11.12 0.74 3.06
CA GLY A 234 11.83 -0.20 2.21
C GLY A 234 13.33 -0.03 2.38
N THR A 235 14.01 -1.06 2.87
CA THR A 235 15.48 -1.13 2.88
C THR A 235 15.91 -1.95 1.67
N SER A 236 16.76 -1.37 0.81
CA SER A 236 17.40 -2.09 -0.29
C SER A 236 18.79 -2.54 0.15
N GLU A 237 19.12 -3.82 -0.04
CA GLU A 237 20.49 -4.32 0.11
C GLU A 237 21.43 -3.70 -0.92
N ASP A 238 20.90 -3.37 -2.10
CA ASP A 238 21.62 -2.63 -3.11
C ASP A 238 21.67 -1.15 -2.71
N ALA A 239 22.83 -0.72 -2.19
CA ALA A 239 23.12 0.66 -1.81
C ALA A 239 22.88 1.67 -2.96
N SER A 240 22.90 1.20 -4.22
CA SER A 240 22.61 2.05 -5.39
C SER A 240 21.12 2.37 -5.56
N ARG A 241 20.22 1.55 -5.00
CA ARG A 241 18.77 1.78 -5.00
C ARG A 241 18.35 2.64 -3.79
N GLY A 242 19.08 2.51 -2.67
CA GLY A 242 18.91 3.33 -1.46
C GLY A 242 17.60 3.10 -0.70
N ASP A 243 17.51 3.66 0.50
CA ASP A 243 16.32 3.56 1.34
C ASP A 243 15.13 4.29 0.71
N PHE A 244 13.96 3.65 0.78
CA PHE A 244 12.66 4.26 0.46
C PHE A 244 11.81 4.37 1.73
N ARG A 245 11.13 5.51 1.91
CA ARG A 245 10.28 5.77 3.07
C ARG A 245 8.99 6.47 2.66
N VAL A 246 7.90 6.01 3.25
CA VAL A 246 6.62 6.72 3.30
C VAL A 246 6.29 6.98 4.75
N TYR A 247 5.83 8.16 5.08
CA TYR A 247 5.38 8.45 6.44
C TYR A 247 4.27 9.48 6.46
N ARG A 248 3.48 9.46 7.53
CA ARG A 248 2.48 10.48 7.85
C ARG A 248 3.15 11.81 8.16
N MET A 249 3.30 12.67 7.16
CA MET A 249 3.95 13.98 7.32
C MET A 249 3.10 14.98 8.13
N ASP A 250 1.80 14.73 8.27
CA ASP A 250 0.93 15.47 9.18
C ASP A 250 1.19 15.11 10.66
N LEU A 251 1.71 13.90 10.93
CA LEU A 251 2.13 13.47 12.27
C LEU A 251 3.63 13.70 12.52
N PHE A 252 4.45 13.55 11.49
CA PHE A 252 5.90 13.63 11.53
C PHE A 252 6.40 14.60 10.44
N PRO A 253 6.28 15.92 10.60
CA PRO A 253 6.56 16.89 9.54
C PRO A 253 8.04 16.92 9.10
N GLN A 254 8.95 16.43 9.93
CA GLN A 254 10.37 16.26 9.62
C GLN A 254 10.77 14.78 9.52
N GLY A 255 9.79 13.88 9.43
CA GLY A 255 9.96 12.43 9.50
C GLY A 255 10.27 11.94 10.91
N PHE A 256 10.65 10.66 10.99
CA PHE A 256 11.03 10.00 12.23
C PHE A 256 12.30 9.17 12.02
N GLU A 257 12.91 8.72 13.12
CA GLU A 257 13.97 7.72 13.14
C GLU A 257 13.51 6.50 13.93
N ILE A 258 13.91 5.30 13.48
CA ILE A 258 13.76 4.08 14.27
C ILE A 258 14.93 4.02 15.25
N LEU A 259 14.62 3.89 16.52
CA LEU A 259 15.60 3.66 17.57
C LEU A 259 15.83 2.15 17.64
N SER A 260 17.01 1.69 17.19
CA SER A 260 17.40 0.28 17.31
C SER A 260 17.22 -0.17 18.75
N ALA A 261 16.63 -1.36 18.96
CA ALA A 261 16.75 -2.04 20.24
C ALA A 261 18.25 -2.25 20.50
N LYS A 262 18.76 -1.67 21.59
CA LYS A 262 20.08 -2.01 22.10
C LYS A 262 20.08 -3.42 22.66
#